data_AF-A0A2C9VS52-F1
#
_entry.id   AF-A0A2C9VS52-F1
#
_cell.length_a   1.000
_cell.length_b   1.000
_cell.length_c   1.000
_cell.angle_alpha   90.00
_cell.angle_beta   90.00
_cell.angle_gamma   90.00
#
_symmetry.space_group_name_H-M   'P 1'
#
loop_
_entity.id
_entity.type
_entity.pdbx_description
1 polymer ?
#
loop_
_entity_poly.entity_id
_entity_poly.type
_entity_poly.pdbx_seq_one_letter_code
_entity_poly.pdbx_strand_id
1 'polypeptide(L)' 'MAGGRIAHATLKGPSVVKEIVLGIALGLTAGGLWKMHHWNEQRKVRAFYDLLEKGEISVVAEE' A
#
# COMPACT_ATOMS: atom_id res chain seq x y z
N MET A 1 0.18 -45.28 -32.73
CA MET A 1 -0.44 -44.06 -32.17
C MET A 1 0.07 -43.90 -30.74
N ALA A 2 1.11 -43.10 -30.53
CA ALA A 2 1.63 -42.82 -29.20
C ALA A 2 0.80 -41.68 -28.60
N GLY A 3 -0.20 -42.01 -27.79
CA GLY A 3 -0.99 -41.02 -27.06
C GLY A 3 -0.07 -40.22 -26.14
N GLY A 4 0.04 -38.92 -26.36
CA GLY A 4 0.79 -38.03 -25.48
C GLY A 4 0.24 -38.09 -24.07
N ARG A 5 1.10 -38.42 -23.09
CA ARG A 5 0.76 -38.32 -21.67
C ARG A 5 0.61 -36.84 -21.35
N ILE A 6 -0.63 -36.34 -21.37
CA ILE A 6 -0.94 -35.02 -20.83
C ILE A 6 -0.67 -35.11 -19.33
N ALA A 7 0.37 -34.41 -18.87
CA ALA A 7 0.61 -34.25 -17.45
C ALA A 7 -0.55 -33.45 -16.87
N HIS A 8 -1.57 -34.14 -16.38
CA HIS A 8 -2.56 -33.53 -15.50
C HIS A 8 -1.77 -33.10 -14.26
N ALA A 9 -1.50 -31.80 -14.14
CA ALA A 9 -0.97 -31.23 -12.91
C ALA A 9 -1.95 -31.64 -11.82
N THR A 10 -1.58 -32.64 -11.02
CA THR A 10 -2.31 -33.00 -9.82
C THR A 10 -2.41 -31.70 -9.04
N LEU A 11 -3.63 -31.17 -8.91
CA LEU A 11 -3.92 -30.03 -8.07
C LEU A 11 -3.59 -30.48 -6.65
N LYS A 12 -2.31 -30.38 -6.26
CA LYS A 12 -1.86 -30.57 -4.89
C LYS A 12 -2.76 -29.65 -4.08
N GLY A 13 -3.48 -30.22 -3.11
CA GLY A 13 -4.47 -29.51 -2.31
C GLY A 13 -3.94 -28.20 -1.71
N PRO A 14 -4.83 -27.35 -1.16
CA PRO A 14 -4.51 -25.99 -0.75
C PRO A 14 -3.22 -25.94 0.08
N SER A 15 -2.27 -25.13 -0.37
CA SER A 15 -0.95 -25.01 0.26
C SER A 15 -0.99 -23.89 1.29
N VAL A 16 -1.07 -24.26 2.57
CA VAL A 16 -1.11 -23.33 3.71
C VAL A 16 0.03 -22.32 3.67
N VAL A 17 1.24 -22.75 3.27
CA VAL A 17 2.41 -21.85 3.18
C VAL A 17 2.19 -20.76 2.13
N LYS A 18 1.60 -21.09 0.98
CA LYS A 18 1.32 -20.09 -0.08
C LYS A 18 0.30 -19.06 0.39
N GLU A 19 -0.74 -19.51 1.09
CA GLU A 19 -1.77 -18.61 1.65
C GLU A 19 -1.19 -17.66 2.69
N ILE A 20 -0.31 -18.15 3.57
CA ILE A 20 0.39 -17.30 4.56
C ILE A 20 1.25 -16.25 3.85
N VAL A 21 2.03 -16.65 2.85
CA VAL A 21 2.88 -15.72 2.10
C VAL A 21 2.04 -14.67 1.37
N LEU A 22 0.92 -15.07 0.76
CA LEU A 22 -0.02 -14.14 0.13
C LEU A 22 -0.63 -13.18 1.16
N GLY A 23 -1.06 -13.67 2.32
CA GLY A 23 -1.61 -12.84 3.39
C GLY A 23 -0.60 -11.82 3.91
N ILE A 24 0.65 -12.22 4.13
CA ILE A 24 1.73 -11.31 4.54
C ILE A 24 2.02 -10.29 3.43
N ALA A 25 2.12 -10.73 2.18
CA ALA A 25 2.38 -9.82 1.05
C ALA A 25 1.28 -8.75 0.93
N LEU A 26 0.01 -9.16 1.02
CA LEU A 26 -1.14 -8.24 1.00
C LEU A 26 -1.18 -7.32 2.22
N GLY A 27 -0.84 -7.83 3.40
CA GLY A 27 -0.75 -7.03 4.62
C GLY A 27 0.34 -5.95 4.51
N LEU A 28 1.50 -6.30 3.96
CA LEU A 28 2.61 -5.37 3.76
C LEU A 28 2.31 -4.33 2.68
N THR A 29 1.64 -4.69 1.59
CA THR A 29 1.26 -3.71 0.57
C THR A 29 0.22 -2.74 1.10
N ALA A 30 -0.83 -3.21 1.78
CA ALA A 30 -1.83 -2.35 2.40
C ALA A 30 -1.22 -1.44 3.48
N GLY A 31 -0.39 -2.00 4.37
CA GLY A 31 0.32 -1.23 5.40
C GLY A 31 1.31 -0.23 4.83
N GLY A 32 2.01 -0.58 3.75
CA GLY A 32 2.92 0.32 3.04
C GLY A 32 2.20 1.50 2.38
N LEU A 33 1.06 1.24 1.72
CA LEU A 33 0.21 2.29 1.15
C LEU A 33 -0.29 3.24 2.24
N TRP A 34 -0.76 2.70 3.36
CA TRP A 34 -1.17 3.52 4.50
C TRP A 34 -0.04 4.39 5.03
N LYS A 35 1.17 3.82 5.20
CA LYS A 35 2.33 4.56 5.68
C LYS A 35 2.73 5.69 4.73
N MET A 36 2.68 5.44 3.43
CA MET A 36 2.97 6.46 2.42
C MET A 36 1.93 7.60 2.45
N HIS A 37 0.64 7.27 2.60
CA HIS A 37 -0.41 8.27 2.79
C HIS A 37 -0.17 9.09 4.06
N HIS A 38 0.10 8.44 5.19
CA HIS A 38 0.37 9.09 6.46
C HIS A 38 1.57 10.03 6.40
N TRP A 39 2.67 9.62 5.75
CA TRP A 39 3.83 10.49 5.52
C TRP A 39 3.53 11.68 4.60
N ASN A 40 2.60 11.53 3.65
CA ASN A 40 2.20 12.64 2.81
C ASN A 40 1.38 13.67 3.61
N GLU A 41 0.44 13.22 4.43
CA GLU A 41 -0.35 14.10 5.29
C GLU A 41 0.52 14.84 6.31
N GLN A 42 1.49 14.16 6.94
CA GLN A 42 2.45 14.82 7.83
C GLN A 42 3.25 15.93 7.13
N ARG A 43 3.69 15.68 5.88
CA ARG A 43 4.43 16.67 5.09
C ARG A 43 3.56 17.87 4.72
N LYS A 44 2.30 17.66 4.33
CA LYS A 44 1.36 18.74 4.02
C LYS A 44 1.13 19.64 5.24
N VAL A 45 0.88 19.04 6.40
CA VAL A 45 0.64 19.78 7.65
C VAL A 45 1.87 20.59 8.06
N ARG A 46 3.06 19.99 7.97
CA ARG A 46 4.31 20.72 8.25
C ARG A 46 4.49 21.90 7.30
N ALA A 47 4.31 21.69 6.00
CA ALA A 47 4.44 22.77 5.01
C ALA A 47 3.42 23.89 5.23
N PHE A 48 2.18 23.56 5.61
CA PHE A 48 1.17 24.55 5.95
C PHE A 48 1.61 25.44 7.12
N TYR A 49 2.05 24.84 8.23
CA TYR A 49 2.50 25.60 9.38
C TYR A 49 3.78 26.39 9.12
N ASP A 50 4.73 25.84 8.37
CA ASP A 50 5.95 26.57 7.98
C ASP A 50 5.63 27.84 7.17
N LEU A 51 4.64 27.78 6.28
CA LEU A 51 4.19 28.94 5.49
C LEU A 51 3.39 29.93 6.35
N LEU A 52 2.60 29.43 7.31
CA LEU A 52 1.84 30.24 8.25
C LEU A 52 2.79 31.04 9.17
N GLU A 53 3.84 30.40 9.70
CA GLU A 53 4.84 31.06 10.55
C GLU A 53 5.67 32.10 9.79
N LYS A 54 5.93 31.89 8.50
CA LYS A 54 6.56 32.88 7.62
C LYS A 54 5.65 34.08 7.28
N GLY A 55 4.36 33.98 7.59
CA GLY A 55 3.37 35.03 7.28
C GLY A 55 3.00 35.13 5.80
N GLU A 56 3.36 34.14 4.98
CA GLU A 56 3.01 34.09 3.54
C GLU A 56 1.54 33.69 3.34
N ILE A 57 0.95 32.97 4.30
CA ILE A 57 -0.46 32.59 4.30
C ILE A 57 -1.14 33.08 5.59
N SER A 58 -2.43 33.44 5.50
CA SER A 58 -3.28 33.81 6.64
C SER A 58 -4.46 32.86 6.72
N VAL A 59 -4.91 32.59 7.95
CA VAL A 59 -6.16 31.84 8.20
C VAL A 59 -7.37 32.76 8.22
N VAL A 60 -7.17 34.07 8.44
CA VAL A 60 -8.24 35.08 8.47
C VAL A 60 -8.38 35.68 7.08
N ALA A 61 -9.59 35.65 6.53
CA ALA A 61 -9.92 36.36 5.30
C ALA A 61 -9.97 37.86 5.57
N GLU A 62 -9.36 38.67 4.70
CA GLU A 62 -9.59 40.11 4.69
C GLU A 62 -11.01 40.36 4.16
N GLU A 63 -11.85 40.95 5.01
CA GLU A 63 -13.23 41.35 4.71
C GLU A 63 -13.27 42.76 4.09
#